data_AF-A0A6S7EEE7-F1
#
_entry.id   AF-A0A6S7EEE7-F1
#
_cell.length_a   1.000
_cell.length_b   1.000
_cell.length_c   1.000
_cell.angle_alpha   90.00
_cell.angle_beta   90.00
_cell.angle_gamma   90.00
#
_symmetry.space_group_name_H-M   'P 1'
#
loop_
_entity.id
_entity.type
_entity.pdbx_description
1 polymer ?
#
loop_
_entity_poly.entity_id
_entity_poly.type
_entity_poly.pdbx_seq_one_letter_code
_entity_poly.pdbx_strand_id
1 'polypeptide(L)'
;MPSRPADAGIPTLTQRAEPSLHAPSADDSLDAPLLTELAGEAGPAYDDEAFPLLTEVAGPADTSPTETEAQTAPAAPPDATVLSARLQAEVEQLMREALAEAIDQIQARMDAELPRIVARVLRDVRPG
;
A
#
# COMPACT_ATOMS: atom_id res chain seq x y z
N MET A 1 48.75 29.80 -24.66
CA MET A 1 48.34 28.45 -24.21
C MET A 1 47.22 28.64 -23.21
N PRO A 2 45.95 28.42 -23.58
CA PRO A 2 44.82 28.70 -22.69
C PRO A 2 44.72 27.64 -21.58
N SER A 3 44.71 28.09 -20.33
CA SER A 3 44.47 27.30 -19.13
C SER A 3 43.05 26.72 -19.18
N ARG A 4 42.91 25.39 -19.17
CA ARG A 4 41.60 24.72 -19.05
C ARG A 4 40.98 25.11 -17.70
N PRO A 5 39.78 25.73 -17.65
CA PRO A 5 39.05 25.90 -16.41
C PRO A 5 38.70 24.51 -15.86
N ALA A 6 38.75 24.38 -14.53
CA ALA A 6 38.56 23.14 -13.79
C ALA A 6 37.41 22.30 -14.36
N ASP A 7 37.75 21.13 -14.90
CA ASP A 7 36.81 20.09 -15.28
C ASP A 7 36.14 19.59 -13.99
N ALA A 8 34.93 20.07 -13.72
CA ALA A 8 34.07 19.50 -12.69
C ALA A 8 33.57 18.16 -13.23
N GLY A 9 34.45 17.16 -13.18
CA GLY A 9 34.17 15.80 -13.65
C GLY A 9 32.84 15.31 -13.11
N ILE A 10 32.08 14.63 -13.96
CA ILE A 10 30.78 14.04 -13.61
C ILE A 10 31.00 13.16 -12.37
N PRO A 11 30.32 13.42 -11.25
CA PRO A 11 30.53 12.65 -10.03
C PRO A 11 30.20 11.18 -10.31
N THR A 12 31.16 10.29 -10.04
CA THR A 12 30.95 8.85 -10.11
C THR A 12 29.85 8.46 -9.13
N LEU A 13 29.14 7.36 -9.40
CA LEU A 13 27.95 6.93 -8.65
C LEU A 13 28.17 6.79 -7.12
N THR A 14 29.43 6.67 -6.70
CA THR A 14 29.89 6.60 -5.31
C THR A 14 30.09 7.96 -4.62
N GLN A 15 30.12 9.08 -5.36
CA GLN A 15 30.39 10.43 -4.87
C GLN A 15 29.13 11.31 -4.79
N ARG A 16 27.93 10.73 -4.80
CA ARG A 16 26.74 11.48 -4.40
C ARG A 16 26.93 11.92 -2.95
N ALA A 17 27.11 13.23 -2.78
CA ALA A 17 27.14 13.90 -1.49
C ALA A 17 26.01 13.36 -0.62
N GLU A 18 26.35 12.93 0.60
CA GLU A 18 25.35 12.64 1.61
C GLU A 18 24.49 13.90 1.78
N PRO A 19 23.15 13.80 1.69
CA PRO A 19 22.31 14.93 2.00
C PRO A 19 22.47 15.21 3.50
N SER A 20 22.99 16.38 3.85
CA SER A 20 22.89 16.91 5.20
C SER A 20 21.42 17.14 5.51
N LEU A 21 20.77 16.09 6.02
CA LEU A 21 19.43 16.17 6.61
C LEU A 21 19.51 17.21 7.72
N HIS A 22 18.81 18.32 7.52
CA HIS A 22 18.56 19.31 8.55
C HIS A 22 18.07 18.57 9.80
N ALA A 23 18.79 18.69 10.91
CA ALA A 23 18.29 18.24 12.19
C ALA A 23 17.00 19.02 12.46
N PRO A 24 15.86 18.38 12.78
CA PRO A 24 14.67 19.11 13.16
C PRO A 24 15.01 19.95 14.40
N SER A 25 14.83 21.27 14.28
CA SER A 25 14.86 22.16 15.43
C SER A 25 13.95 21.59 16.51
N ALA A 26 14.46 21.51 17.74
CA ALA A 26 13.83 20.89 18.89
C ALA A 26 12.59 21.65 19.44
N ASP A 27 11.86 22.37 18.57
CA ASP A 27 10.72 23.22 18.93
C ASP A 27 9.37 22.75 18.36
N ASP A 28 9.31 21.58 17.70
CA ASP A 28 8.05 20.94 17.31
C ASP A 28 7.80 19.64 18.10
N SER A 29 8.21 19.65 19.37
CA SER A 29 8.13 18.51 20.29
C SER A 29 6.77 18.36 20.99
N LEU A 30 5.71 19.02 20.52
CA LEU A 30 4.43 19.08 21.25
C LEU A 30 3.17 18.72 20.44
N ASP A 31 3.27 18.14 19.25
CA ASP A 31 2.05 17.66 18.58
C ASP A 31 2.24 16.41 17.70
N ALA A 32 3.03 15.46 18.19
CA ALA A 32 2.95 14.07 17.74
C ALA A 32 2.21 13.27 18.81
N PRO A 33 1.12 12.52 18.48
CA PRO A 33 0.50 11.65 19.45
C PRO A 33 1.49 10.56 19.87
N LEU A 34 2.01 10.67 21.09
CA LEU A 34 2.85 9.66 21.70
C LEU A 34 2.00 8.40 21.90
N LEU A 35 2.30 7.35 21.15
CA LEU A 35 1.77 6.00 21.37
C LEU A 35 2.45 5.34 22.59
N THR A 36 2.58 6.07 23.70
CA THR A 36 3.28 5.63 24.92
C THR A 36 2.37 5.65 26.15
N GLU A 37 1.09 5.31 25.99
CA GLU A 37 0.15 5.11 27.11
C GLU A 37 -0.73 3.89 26.82
N LEU A 38 -0.14 2.69 26.86
CA LEU A 38 -0.89 1.46 27.12
C LEU A 38 0.03 0.36 27.69
N ALA A 39 0.60 0.58 28.86
CA ALA A 39 1.16 -0.48 29.68
C ALA A 39 1.12 -0.08 31.16
N GLY A 40 -0.08 0.23 31.64
CA GLY A 40 -0.30 0.78 32.97
C GLY A 40 -1.64 0.39 33.58
N GLU A 41 -2.18 -0.79 33.28
CA GLU A 41 -3.29 -1.35 34.05
C GLU A 41 -2.95 -2.80 34.38
N ALA A 42 -2.65 -3.05 35.65
CA ALA A 42 -2.58 -4.40 36.18
C ALA A 42 -4.02 -4.92 36.39
N GLY A 43 -4.45 -5.86 35.54
CA GLY A 43 -5.57 -6.78 35.82
C GLY A 43 -6.37 -7.21 34.57
N PRO A 44 -7.06 -8.38 34.59
CA PRO A 44 -7.06 -9.47 35.57
C PRO A 44 -6.16 -10.64 35.09
N ALA A 45 -5.89 -11.59 35.98
CA ALA A 45 -5.33 -12.88 35.58
C ALA A 45 -6.23 -13.47 34.48
N TYR A 46 -5.65 -13.80 33.32
CA TYR A 46 -6.33 -14.62 32.34
C TYR A 46 -6.53 -15.99 32.99
N ASP A 47 -7.77 -16.27 33.43
CA ASP A 47 -8.18 -17.63 33.65
C ASP A 47 -7.98 -18.39 32.34
N ASP A 48 -7.13 -19.41 32.42
CA ASP A 48 -6.59 -20.23 31.33
C ASP A 48 -7.65 -21.19 30.74
N GLU A 49 -8.94 -20.82 30.79
CA GLU A 49 -10.05 -21.74 30.51
C GLU A 49 -11.23 -21.02 29.84
N ALA A 50 -11.17 -20.83 28.52
CA ALA A 50 -12.35 -20.90 27.64
C ALA A 50 -11.98 -20.68 26.16
N PHE A 51 -11.07 -21.48 25.61
CA PHE A 51 -11.08 -21.70 24.16
C PHE A 51 -12.07 -22.83 23.86
N PRO A 52 -13.19 -22.58 23.14
CA PRO A 52 -14.06 -23.67 22.71
C PRO A 52 -13.33 -24.50 21.65
N LEU A 53 -12.86 -25.69 22.04
CA LEU A 53 -12.32 -26.66 21.10
C LEU A 53 -13.48 -27.25 20.29
N LEU A 54 -13.45 -27.01 18.98
CA LEU A 54 -14.40 -27.53 17.99
C LEU A 54 -14.21 -29.05 17.72
N THR A 55 -13.98 -29.87 18.74
CA THR A 55 -13.56 -31.29 18.56
C THR A 55 -14.43 -32.31 19.31
N GLU A 56 -15.45 -31.91 20.07
CA GLU A 56 -16.46 -32.85 20.59
C GLU A 56 -17.83 -32.66 19.92
N VAL A 57 -17.91 -33.02 18.63
CA VAL A 57 -19.15 -33.59 18.09
C VAL A 57 -19.15 -35.07 18.49
N ALA A 58 -20.05 -35.41 19.40
CA ALA A 58 -20.22 -36.73 19.96
C ALA A 58 -20.47 -37.80 18.87
N GLY A 59 -19.68 -38.89 18.97
CA GLY A 59 -20.06 -40.30 18.81
C GLY A 59 -20.89 -40.76 17.60
N PRO A 60 -20.48 -41.81 16.87
CA PRO A 60 -21.33 -42.46 15.88
C PRO A 60 -22.42 -43.27 16.59
N ALA A 61 -23.58 -42.65 16.83
CA ALA A 61 -24.81 -43.36 17.10
C ALA A 61 -25.64 -43.37 15.81
N ASP A 62 -25.72 -44.57 15.26
CA ASP A 62 -26.48 -45.02 14.12
C ASP A 62 -27.86 -44.35 13.89
N THR A 63 -28.14 -44.13 12.60
CA THR A 63 -29.45 -44.01 11.94
C THR A 63 -30.19 -42.66 11.84
N SER A 64 -30.19 -42.17 10.58
CA SER A 64 -31.25 -41.45 9.82
C SER A 64 -31.08 -39.94 9.64
N PRO A 65 -31.15 -39.44 8.38
CA PRO A 65 -31.09 -38.01 8.09
C PRO A 65 -32.48 -37.44 8.34
N THR A 66 -32.69 -36.81 9.49
CA THR A 66 -33.79 -35.85 9.59
C THR A 66 -33.30 -34.57 8.95
N GLU A 67 -33.69 -34.39 7.69
CA GLU A 67 -33.81 -33.09 7.02
C GLU A 67 -34.62 -32.17 7.95
N THR A 68 -33.94 -31.56 8.90
CA THR A 68 -34.48 -30.40 9.60
C THR A 68 -34.07 -29.24 8.72
N GLU A 69 -35.00 -28.84 7.85
CA GLU A 69 -35.10 -27.48 7.34
C GLU A 69 -34.97 -26.54 8.55
N ALA A 70 -33.73 -26.18 8.88
CA ALA A 70 -33.43 -25.13 9.83
C ALA A 70 -33.77 -23.83 9.11
N GLN A 71 -35.06 -23.51 9.19
CA GLN A 71 -35.58 -22.21 9.55
C GLN A 71 -34.78 -21.06 8.96
N THR A 72 -35.37 -20.44 7.94
CA THR A 72 -35.22 -19.04 7.58
C THR A 72 -35.08 -18.17 8.85
N ALA A 73 -33.86 -18.07 9.36
CA ALA A 73 -33.48 -17.05 10.30
C ALA A 73 -33.47 -15.72 9.51
N PRO A 74 -34.00 -14.62 10.06
CA PRO A 74 -33.86 -13.34 9.41
C PRO A 74 -32.36 -13.08 9.23
N ALA A 75 -31.92 -12.88 7.99
CA ALA A 75 -30.54 -12.58 7.67
C ALA A 75 -30.08 -11.44 8.58
N ALA A 76 -29.15 -11.73 9.49
CA ALA A 76 -28.55 -10.73 10.34
C ALA A 76 -27.98 -9.62 9.43
N PRO A 77 -28.12 -8.34 9.81
CA PRO A 77 -27.54 -7.27 9.02
C PRO A 77 -26.04 -7.52 8.84
N PRO A 78 -25.48 -7.27 7.64
CA PRO A 78 -24.08 -7.52 7.38
C PRO A 78 -23.20 -6.76 8.37
N ASP A 79 -22.23 -7.47 8.95
CA ASP A 79 -21.29 -6.88 9.91
C ASP A 79 -20.57 -5.68 9.28
N ALA A 80 -20.53 -4.57 10.03
CA ALA A 80 -19.92 -3.32 9.55
C ALA A 80 -18.44 -3.50 9.17
N THR A 81 -17.74 -4.44 9.81
CA THR A 81 -16.35 -4.81 9.49
C THR A 81 -16.21 -5.51 8.14
N VAL A 82 -17.18 -6.34 7.76
CA VAL A 82 -17.20 -7.01 6.46
C VAL A 82 -17.51 -6.00 5.36
N LEU A 83 -18.43 -5.06 5.62
CA LEU A 83 -18.72 -3.97 4.68
C LEU A 83 -17.52 -3.04 4.48
N SER A 84 -16.81 -2.67 5.55
CA SER A 84 -15.62 -1.82 5.43
C SER A 84 -14.48 -2.55 4.71
N ALA A 85 -14.27 -3.84 4.99
CA ALA A 85 -13.30 -4.66 4.27
C ALA A 85 -13.66 -4.78 2.77
N ARG A 86 -14.93 -4.94 2.44
CA ARG A 86 -15.39 -4.99 1.04
C ARG A 86 -15.18 -3.66 0.34
N LEU A 87 -15.51 -2.54 0.99
CA LEU A 87 -15.29 -1.20 0.45
C LEU A 87 -13.79 -0.94 0.22
N GLN A 88 -12.95 -1.32 1.19
CA GLN A 88 -11.49 -1.21 1.07
C GLN A 88 -10.97 -1.97 -0.14
N ALA A 89 -11.43 -3.21 -0.35
CA ALA A 89 -11.05 -4.00 -1.51
C ALA A 89 -11.49 -3.35 -2.83
N GLU A 90 -12.69 -2.76 -2.87
CA GLU A 90 -13.21 -2.06 -4.04
C GLU A 90 -12.39 -0.81 -4.37
N VAL A 91 -12.01 -0.02 -3.36
CA VAL A 91 -11.15 1.16 -3.53
C VAL A 91 -9.78 0.76 -4.06
N GLU A 92 -9.15 -0.27 -3.48
CA GLU A 92 -7.85 -0.76 -3.94
C GLU A 92 -7.90 -1.32 -5.35
N GLN A 93 -9.00 -1.95 -5.74
CA GLN A 93 -9.20 -2.42 -7.11
C GLN A 93 -9.34 -1.25 -8.08
N LEU A 94 -10.19 -0.27 -7.77
CA LEU A 94 -10.39 0.93 -8.59
C LEU A 94 -9.08 1.72 -8.73
N MET A 95 -8.30 1.85 -7.65
CA MET A 95 -6.98 2.48 -7.70
C MET A 95 -6.01 1.76 -8.65
N ARG A 96 -5.98 0.42 -8.62
CA ARG A 96 -5.12 -0.36 -9.50
C ARG A 96 -5.51 -0.21 -10.97
N GLU A 97 -6.81 -0.20 -11.25
CA GLU A 97 -7.34 0.00 -12.59
C GLU A 97 -7.03 1.42 -13.11
N ALA A 98 -7.35 2.44 -12.31
CA ALA A 98 -7.07 3.84 -12.67
C ALA A 98 -5.58 4.10 -12.90
N LEU A 99 -4.70 3.45 -12.13
CA LEU A 99 -3.26 3.56 -12.31
C LEU A 99 -2.80 2.90 -13.62
N ALA A 100 -3.33 1.73 -13.97
CA ALA A 100 -3.03 1.08 -15.25
C ALA A 100 -3.49 1.96 -16.43
N GLU A 101 -4.70 2.50 -16.38
CA GLU A 101 -5.21 3.38 -17.42
C GLU A 101 -4.40 4.69 -17.54
N ALA A 102 -4.00 5.29 -16.42
CA ALA A 102 -3.16 6.47 -16.43
C ALA A 102 -1.78 6.20 -17.06
N ILE A 103 -1.19 5.04 -16.78
CA ILE A 103 0.09 4.62 -17.39
C ILE A 103 -0.08 4.47 -18.90
N ASP A 104 -1.11 3.77 -19.36
CA ASP A 104 -1.39 3.58 -20.78
C ASP A 104 -1.60 4.93 -21.50
N GLN A 105 -2.31 5.87 -20.87
CA GLN A 105 -2.50 7.21 -21.41
C GLN A 105 -1.18 7.98 -21.54
N ILE A 106 -0.31 7.91 -20.52
CA ILE A 106 1.00 8.56 -20.56
C ILE A 106 1.87 7.94 -21.67
N GLN A 107 1.89 6.61 -21.78
CA GLN A 107 2.65 5.91 -22.82
C GLN A 107 2.16 6.30 -24.21
N ALA A 108 0.86 6.28 -24.45
CA ALA A 108 0.28 6.68 -25.73
C ALA A 108 0.62 8.13 -26.11
N ARG A 109 0.63 9.04 -25.12
CA ARG A 109 1.04 10.42 -25.33
C ARG A 109 2.53 10.52 -25.68
N MET A 110 3.39 9.80 -24.97
CA MET A 110 4.83 9.78 -25.26
C MET A 110 5.09 9.29 -26.69
N ASP A 111 4.44 8.19 -27.08
CA ASP A 111 4.59 7.61 -28.42
C ASP A 111 4.12 8.55 -29.53
N ALA A 112 3.05 9.31 -29.29
CA ALA A 112 2.58 10.34 -30.21
C ALA A 112 3.56 11.53 -30.34
N GLU A 113 4.31 11.84 -29.28
CA GLU A 113 5.29 12.92 -29.25
C GLU A 113 6.65 12.51 -29.86
N LEU A 114 7.02 11.22 -29.82
CA LEU A 114 8.30 10.70 -30.33
C LEU A 114 8.60 11.11 -31.79
N PRO A 115 7.69 10.94 -32.77
CA PRO A 115 7.96 11.34 -34.16
C PRO A 115 8.27 12.82 -34.31
N ARG A 116 7.61 13.68 -33.51
CA ARG A 116 7.83 15.13 -33.53
C ARG A 116 9.22 15.47 -33.00
N ILE A 117 9.65 14.82 -31.92
CA ILE A 117 10.98 14.99 -31.35
C ILE A 117 12.04 14.51 -32.34
N VAL A 118 11.87 13.33 -32.94
CA VAL A 118 12.80 12.79 -33.93
C VAL A 118 12.93 13.71 -35.14
N ALA A 119 11.83 14.23 -35.68
CA ALA A 119 11.85 15.17 -36.81
C ALA A 119 12.62 16.46 -36.48
N ARG A 120 12.47 16.97 -35.25
CA ARG A 120 13.23 18.13 -34.77
C ARG A 120 14.72 17.81 -34.68
N VAL A 121 15.09 16.71 -34.04
CA VAL A 121 16.50 16.30 -33.90
C VAL A 121 17.15 16.09 -35.26
N LEU A 122 16.48 15.42 -36.20
CA LEU A 122 17.01 15.23 -37.55
C LEU A 122 17.21 16.54 -38.31
N ARG A 123 16.34 17.54 -38.10
CA ARG A 123 16.52 18.89 -38.66
C ARG A 123 17.74 19.59 -38.06
N ASP A 124 17.92 19.49 -36.75
CA ASP A 124 19.03 20.13 -36.05
C ASP A 124 20.38 19.47 -36.39
N VAL A 125 20.37 18.17 -36.71
CA VAL A 125 21.58 17.39 -37.07
C VAL A 125 21.95 17.50 -38.55
N ARG A 126 20.98 17.68 -39.47
CA ARG A 126 21.27 17.81 -40.91
C ARG A 126 21.94 19.18 -41.14
N PRO A 127 23.26 19.25 -41.38
CA PRO A 127 23.87 20.50 -41.79
C PRO A 127 23.29 20.84 -43.16
N GLY A 128 22.97 22.12 -43.38
CA GLY A 128 22.62 22.63 -44.70
C GLY A 128 23.68 22.28 -45.74
#